data_AF-A0A1Y1YCJ9-F1
#
_entry.id   AF-A0A1Y1YCJ9-F1
#
_cell.length_a   1.000
_cell.length_b   1.000
_cell.length_c   1.000
_cell.angle_alpha   90.00
_cell.angle_beta   90.00
_cell.angle_gamma   90.00
#
_symmetry.space_group_name_H-M   'P 1'
#
loop_
_entity.id
_entity.type
_entity.pdbx_description
1 polymer ?
#
loop_
_entity_poly.entity_id
_entity_poly.type
_entity_poly.pdbx_seq_one_letter_code
_entity_poly.pdbx_strand_id
1 'polypeptide(L)'
;DFVALSYVWGNSAANLQGIRTQDGRQMLPEYCPQTIEDAITVTKNLGFRFLWVDFFCISRDPETRHCQIAKMDLIYKTAPLTIVAAAGEDSGYGLPGISRPRKKQLECQFGEEVLVSVRLDVLHDLCTSKYSTRAWTYQERLFSERSLVFTDHQIFLE
;
A
#
# COMPACT_ATOMS: atom_id res chain seq x y z
N ASP A 1 -16.88 7.12 4.58
CA ASP A 1 -16.06 5.97 4.14
C ASP A 1 -14.59 6.32 4.07
N PHE A 2 -13.74 5.33 4.29
CA PHE A 2 -12.28 5.43 4.27
C PHE A 2 -11.69 4.30 3.44
N VAL A 3 -10.48 4.49 2.93
CA VAL A 3 -9.70 3.43 2.28
C VAL A 3 -8.60 2.99 3.24
N ALA A 4 -8.31 1.71 3.34
CA ALA A 4 -7.18 1.22 4.12
C ALA A 4 -5.91 1.10 3.26
N LEU A 5 -4.74 1.34 3.83
CA LEU A 5 -3.46 1.08 3.18
C LEU A 5 -2.79 -0.16 3.81
N SER A 6 -2.35 -1.08 2.97
CA SER A 6 -1.55 -2.25 3.33
C SER A 6 -0.22 -2.17 2.60
N TYR A 7 0.89 -2.08 3.34
CA TYR A 7 2.22 -1.82 2.76
C TYR A 7 3.36 -2.33 3.64
N VAL A 8 4.56 -2.39 3.06
CA VAL A 8 5.78 -2.70 3.80
C VAL A 8 6.40 -1.41 4.32
N TRP A 9 6.55 -1.28 5.64
CA TRP A 9 7.18 -0.11 6.25
C TRP A 9 8.66 0.00 5.87
N GLY A 10 9.44 -1.06 6.12
CA GLY A 10 10.89 -1.11 5.88
C GLY A 10 11.67 0.01 6.59
N ASN A 11 12.88 0.29 6.11
CA ASN A 11 13.79 1.25 6.75
C ASN A 11 13.32 2.70 6.58
N SER A 12 12.61 3.01 5.50
CA SER A 12 12.11 4.37 5.20
C SER A 12 11.09 4.88 6.23
N ALA A 13 10.40 3.99 6.94
CA ALA A 13 9.48 4.36 8.02
C ALA A 13 10.20 4.86 9.30
N ALA A 14 11.51 4.60 9.45
CA ALA A 14 12.29 5.07 10.60
C ALA A 14 12.40 6.61 10.64
N ASN A 15 12.25 7.26 9.49
CA ASN A 15 12.30 8.73 9.37
C ASN A 15 10.96 9.41 9.70
N LEU A 16 9.88 8.64 9.94
CA LEU A 16 8.58 9.18 10.35
C LEU A 16 8.52 9.52 11.86
N GLN A 17 9.65 9.93 12.43
CA GLN A 17 9.72 10.47 13.78
C GLN A 17 9.29 11.92 13.77
N GLY A 18 7.99 12.13 13.94
CA GLY A 18 7.46 13.45 14.21
C GLY A 18 6.00 13.49 13.84
N ILE A 19 5.14 13.45 14.84
CA ILE A 19 4.23 14.57 15.14
C ILE A 19 3.41 14.20 16.37
N ARG A 20 3.63 15.01 17.42
CA ARG A 20 2.59 15.36 18.38
C ARG A 20 2.33 16.83 18.12
N THR A 21 1.12 17.20 17.68
CA THR A 21 0.73 18.61 17.79
C THR A 21 0.15 18.88 19.17
N GLN A 22 0.21 20.15 19.56
CA GLN A 22 -0.12 20.65 20.90
C GLN A 22 -1.58 20.38 21.33
N ASP A 23 -2.45 19.99 20.39
CA ASP A 23 -3.90 19.79 20.64
C ASP A 23 -4.35 18.31 20.61
N GLY A 24 -3.42 17.36 20.68
CA GLY A 24 -3.73 15.92 20.66
C GLY A 24 -4.12 15.38 19.27
N ARG A 25 -4.08 16.21 18.23
CA ARG A 25 -4.23 15.77 16.83
C ARG A 25 -2.87 15.33 16.27
N GLN A 26 -2.80 14.18 15.63
CA GLN A 26 -1.64 13.84 14.81
C GLN A 26 -1.80 14.54 13.46
N MET A 27 -0.95 15.52 13.19
CA MET A 27 -0.78 16.03 11.83
C MET A 27 0.12 15.09 11.05
N LEU A 28 -0.02 15.12 9.72
CA LEU A 28 0.90 14.40 8.83
C LEU A 28 2.28 15.07 8.87
N PRO A 29 3.37 14.29 8.86
CA PRO A 29 4.72 14.84 8.80
C PRO A 29 4.90 15.66 7.53
N GLU A 30 5.75 16.68 7.62
CA GLU A 30 6.15 17.49 6.47
C GLU A 30 6.70 16.62 5.33
N TYR A 31 7.30 15.48 5.70
CA TYR A 31 7.77 14.45 4.78
C TYR A 31 7.08 13.11 5.09
N CYS A 32 6.29 12.62 4.14
CA CYS A 32 5.77 11.25 4.16
C CYS A 32 6.59 10.36 3.22
N PRO A 33 6.68 9.04 3.46
CA PRO A 33 7.26 8.14 2.48
C PRO A 33 6.38 8.12 1.23
N GLN A 34 7.01 7.98 0.07
CA GLN A 34 6.33 8.07 -1.23
C GLN A 34 5.10 7.16 -1.34
N THR A 35 5.15 5.96 -0.75
CA THR A 35 4.01 5.01 -0.79
C THR A 35 2.76 5.58 -0.11
N ILE A 36 2.93 6.35 0.97
CA ILE A 36 1.82 6.96 1.68
C ILE A 36 1.28 8.16 0.87
N GLU A 37 2.17 8.98 0.30
CA GLU A 37 1.75 10.11 -0.54
C GLU A 37 0.98 9.66 -1.78
N ASP A 38 1.46 8.59 -2.42
CA ASP A 38 0.78 7.98 -3.56
C ASP A 38 -0.55 7.38 -3.14
N ALA A 39 -0.63 6.72 -1.98
CA ALA A 39 -1.89 6.21 -1.44
C ALA A 39 -2.89 7.33 -1.14
N ILE A 40 -2.45 8.48 -0.62
CA ILE A 40 -3.29 9.68 -0.43
C ILE A 40 -3.82 10.16 -1.79
N THR A 41 -2.96 10.19 -2.81
CA THR A 41 -3.33 10.59 -4.17
C THR A 41 -4.37 9.63 -4.76
N VAL A 42 -4.15 8.33 -4.65
CA VAL A 42 -5.09 7.30 -5.10
C VAL A 42 -6.42 7.41 -4.36
N THR A 43 -6.40 7.60 -3.04
CA THR A 43 -7.60 7.75 -2.21
C THR A 43 -8.46 8.93 -2.69
N LYS A 44 -7.83 10.09 -2.94
CA LYS A 44 -8.52 11.28 -3.47
C LYS A 44 -9.09 11.03 -4.85
N ASN A 45 -8.33 10.40 -5.75
CA ASN A 45 -8.76 10.10 -7.12
C ASN A 45 -9.92 9.10 -7.17
N LEU A 46 -10.01 8.20 -6.18
CA LEU A 46 -11.13 7.28 -6.02
C LEU A 46 -12.36 7.92 -5.36
N GLY A 47 -12.30 9.21 -4.99
CA GLY A 47 -13.40 9.95 -4.39
C GLY A 47 -13.55 9.77 -2.87
N PHE A 48 -12.59 9.14 -2.21
CA PHE A 48 -12.61 8.98 -0.75
C PHE A 48 -11.93 10.16 -0.05
N ARG A 49 -12.46 10.51 1.12
CA ARG A 49 -11.93 11.61 1.95
C ARG A 49 -10.86 11.15 2.94
N PHE A 50 -10.93 9.90 3.38
CA PHE A 50 -10.12 9.39 4.49
C PHE A 50 -9.29 8.20 4.03
N LEU A 51 -8.02 8.20 4.42
CA LEU A 51 -7.09 7.08 4.27
C LEU A 51 -6.69 6.63 5.67
N TRP A 52 -6.86 5.34 5.95
CA TRP A 52 -6.35 4.72 7.15
C TRP A 52 -4.94 4.16 6.88
N VAL A 53 -3.99 4.56 7.70
CA VAL A 53 -2.58 4.12 7.63
C VAL A 53 -2.18 3.65 9.01
N ASP A 54 -1.81 2.38 9.14
CA ASP A 54 -1.45 1.73 10.40
C ASP A 54 -0.44 2.55 11.22
N PHE A 55 0.62 3.08 10.59
CA PHE A 55 1.66 3.88 11.24
C PHE A 55 1.13 5.14 11.93
N PHE A 56 0.10 5.78 11.36
CA PHE A 56 -0.48 7.02 11.90
C PHE A 56 -1.71 6.77 12.77
N CYS A 57 -2.49 5.75 12.46
CA CYS A 57 -3.77 5.50 13.13
C CYS A 57 -3.63 4.60 14.35
N ILE A 58 -2.56 3.81 14.45
CA ILE A 58 -2.26 2.99 15.63
C ILE A 58 -1.44 3.82 16.62
N SER A 59 -1.92 3.87 17.86
CA SER A 59 -1.29 4.54 18.98
C SER A 59 0.10 3.97 19.26
N ARG A 60 1.03 4.84 19.65
CA ARG A 60 2.36 4.43 20.15
C ARG A 60 2.33 4.02 21.61
N ASP A 61 1.25 4.30 22.32
CA ASP A 61 1.06 3.87 23.71
C ASP A 61 0.82 2.35 23.77
N PRO A 62 1.57 1.59 24.58
CA PRO A 62 1.50 0.12 24.58
C PRO A 62 0.10 -0.42 24.88
N GLU A 63 -0.64 0.13 25.84
CA GLU A 63 -1.94 -0.41 26.26
C GLU A 63 -2.99 -0.26 25.16
N THR A 64 -3.07 0.94 24.59
CA THR A 64 -3.99 1.24 23.49
C THR A 64 -3.59 0.54 22.19
N ARG A 65 -2.29 0.40 21.93
CA ARG A 65 -1.75 -0.29 20.74
C ARG A 65 -2.22 -1.73 20.64
N HIS A 66 -2.16 -2.51 21.73
CA HIS A 66 -2.59 -3.91 21.70
C HIS A 66 -4.09 -4.03 21.38
N CYS A 67 -4.92 -3.16 21.96
CA CYS A 67 -6.36 -3.12 21.68
C CYS A 67 -6.66 -2.76 20.22
N GLN A 68 -5.90 -1.84 19.62
CA GLN A 68 -6.08 -1.45 18.22
C GLN A 68 -5.57 -2.52 17.24
N ILE A 69 -4.43 -3.15 17.52
CA ILE A 69 -3.91 -4.27 16.72
C ILE A 69 -4.92 -5.43 16.72
N ALA A 70 -5.53 -5.73 17.88
CA ALA A 70 -6.56 -6.75 18.00
C ALA A 70 -7.84 -6.44 17.20
N LYS A 71 -7.99 -5.23 16.66
CA LYS A 71 -9.14 -4.80 15.84
C LYS A 71 -8.77 -4.55 14.38
N MET A 72 -7.55 -4.87 13.94
CA MET A 72 -7.12 -4.64 12.56
C MET A 72 -8.00 -5.40 11.57
N ASP A 73 -8.41 -6.62 11.89
CA ASP A 73 -9.37 -7.41 11.11
C ASP A 73 -10.65 -6.62 10.81
N LEU A 74 -11.22 -5.96 11.83
CA LEU A 74 -12.43 -5.15 11.68
C LEU A 74 -12.19 -3.92 10.80
N ILE A 75 -11.01 -3.29 10.90
CA ILE A 75 -10.65 -2.13 10.08
C ILE A 75 -10.61 -2.51 8.60
N TYR A 76 -9.87 -3.56 8.25
CA TYR A 76 -9.78 -4.03 6.85
C TYR A 76 -11.13 -4.55 6.34
N LYS A 77 -11.93 -5.21 7.20
CA LYS A 77 -13.26 -5.68 6.85
C LYS A 77 -14.28 -4.57 6.60
N THR A 78 -14.15 -3.44 7.28
CA THR A 78 -15.10 -2.32 7.15
C THR A 78 -14.66 -1.27 6.14
N ALA A 79 -13.42 -1.36 5.64
CA ALA A 79 -12.94 -0.53 4.54
C ALA A 79 -13.60 -0.98 3.22
N PRO A 80 -14.27 -0.08 2.48
CA PRO A 80 -14.84 -0.42 1.17
C PRO A 80 -13.79 -0.78 0.12
N LEU A 81 -12.54 -0.40 0.36
CA LEU A 81 -11.39 -0.73 -0.48
C LEU A 81 -10.11 -0.68 0.37
N THR A 82 -9.20 -1.61 0.08
CA THR A 82 -7.82 -1.59 0.58
C THR A 82 -6.85 -1.36 -0.57
N ILE A 83 -5.98 -0.36 -0.45
CA ILE A 83 -4.85 -0.18 -1.35
C ILE A 83 -3.72 -1.09 -0.85
N VAL A 84 -3.22 -1.96 -1.72
CA VAL A 84 -2.12 -2.87 -1.40
C VAL A 84 -0.88 -2.45 -2.18
N ALA A 85 0.15 -2.00 -1.47
CA ALA A 85 1.46 -1.69 -2.03
C ALA A 85 2.34 -2.96 -2.04
N ALA A 86 2.15 -3.81 -3.04
CA ALA A 86 2.91 -5.04 -3.19
C ALA A 86 4.31 -4.81 -3.80
N ALA A 87 4.48 -3.72 -4.55
CA ALA A 87 5.75 -3.39 -5.17
C ALA A 87 6.75 -2.75 -4.19
N GLY A 88 8.02 -3.10 -4.32
CA GLY A 88 9.10 -2.48 -3.57
C GLY A 88 9.43 -3.16 -2.25
N GLU A 89 10.46 -2.62 -1.61
CA GLU A 89 11.08 -3.21 -0.42
C GLU A 89 10.72 -2.49 0.89
N ASP A 90 10.25 -1.24 0.78
CA ASP A 90 9.92 -0.36 1.90
C ASP A 90 8.97 0.76 1.46
N SER A 91 8.53 1.56 2.43
CA SER A 91 7.52 2.60 2.22
C SER A 91 8.00 3.78 1.37
N GLY A 92 9.30 3.91 1.12
CA GLY A 92 9.88 4.92 0.23
C GLY A 92 9.75 4.57 -1.25
N TYR A 93 9.37 3.34 -1.60
CA TYR A 93 9.35 2.88 -2.99
C TYR A 93 8.32 3.61 -3.88
N GLY A 94 7.12 3.87 -3.35
CA GLY A 94 6.02 4.47 -4.09
C GLY A 94 5.15 3.44 -4.83
N LEU A 95 3.97 3.86 -5.28
CA LEU A 95 3.02 3.02 -6.02
C LEU A 95 3.30 3.11 -7.54
N PRO A 96 3.64 1.99 -8.21
CA PRO A 96 3.86 1.99 -9.66
C PRO A 96 2.63 2.43 -10.47
N GLY A 97 2.84 3.43 -11.32
CA GLY A 97 1.82 4.13 -12.10
C GLY A 97 1.27 5.40 -11.45
N ILE A 98 1.74 5.77 -10.25
CA ILE A 98 1.39 7.04 -9.58
C ILE A 98 2.59 8.00 -9.62
N SER A 99 3.55 7.85 -8.69
CA SER A 99 4.77 8.68 -8.68
C SER A 99 5.91 8.11 -9.54
N ARG A 100 5.83 6.83 -9.89
CA ARG A 100 6.86 6.12 -10.65
C ARG A 100 6.27 5.32 -11.81
N PRO A 101 6.99 5.16 -12.94
CA PRO A 101 6.50 4.35 -14.04
C PRO A 101 6.45 2.86 -13.66
N ARG A 102 5.50 2.13 -14.25
CA ARG A 102 5.48 0.66 -14.18
C ARG A 102 6.58 0.07 -15.06
N LYS A 103 7.08 -1.10 -14.70
CA LYS A 103 7.98 -1.90 -15.55
C LYS A 103 7.23 -2.26 -16.83
N LYS A 104 7.80 -1.88 -17.96
CA LYS A 104 7.21 -2.16 -19.27
C LYS A 104 7.24 -3.65 -19.54
N GLN A 105 6.20 -4.13 -20.21
CA GLN A 105 6.19 -5.46 -20.80
C GLN A 105 7.29 -5.52 -21.86
N LEU A 106 8.05 -6.61 -21.88
CA LEU A 106 9.11 -6.80 -22.88
C LEU A 106 8.46 -6.99 -24.25
N GLU A 107 8.91 -6.21 -25.22
CA GLU A 107 8.51 -6.31 -26.61
C GLU A 107 9.75 -6.28 -27.49
N CYS A 108 9.71 -7.01 -28.61
CA CYS A 108 10.74 -6.92 -29.64
C CYS A 108 10.12 -6.86 -31.02
N GLN A 109 10.70 -6.03 -31.89
CA GLN A 109 10.29 -5.93 -33.27
C GLN A 109 10.90 -7.08 -34.07
N PHE A 110 10.05 -7.81 -34.79
CA PHE A 110 10.42 -8.92 -35.65
C PHE A 110 9.85 -8.70 -37.05
N GLY A 111 10.62 -8.01 -37.90
CA GLY A 111 10.14 -7.56 -39.21
C GLY A 111 9.01 -6.53 -39.06
N GLU A 112 7.85 -6.84 -39.64
CA GLU A 112 6.61 -6.04 -39.52
C GLU A 112 5.78 -6.41 -38.27
N GLU A 113 6.17 -7.47 -37.55
CA GLU A 113 5.47 -7.92 -36.36
C GLU A 113 6.13 -7.39 -35.08
N VAL A 114 5.33 -7.29 -34.00
CA VAL A 114 5.81 -7.00 -32.65
C VAL A 114 5.53 -8.21 -31.79
N LEU A 115 6.59 -8.86 -31.33
CA LEU A 115 6.50 -9.94 -30.36
C LEU A 115 6.45 -9.32 -28.96
N VAL A 116 5.46 -9.73 -28.17
CA VAL A 116 5.29 -9.24 -26.81
C VAL A 116 5.39 -10.44 -25.86
N SER A 117 6.23 -10.31 -24.83
CA SER A 117 6.37 -11.32 -23.78
C SER A 117 5.04 -11.52 -23.05
N VAL A 118 4.64 -12.76 -22.77
CA VAL A 118 3.46 -13.04 -21.94
C VAL A 118 3.72 -12.47 -20.54
N ARG A 119 2.82 -11.61 -20.04
CA ARG A 119 2.94 -11.12 -18.66
C ARG A 119 2.83 -12.29 -17.70
N LEU A 120 3.75 -12.34 -16.73
CA LEU A 120 3.65 -13.27 -15.62
C LEU A 120 2.32 -13.06 -14.88
N ASP A 121 1.80 -14.16 -14.35
CA ASP A 121 0.60 -14.17 -13.54
C ASP A 121 0.70 -13.08 -12.46
N VAL A 122 -0.37 -12.31 -12.33
CA VAL A 122 -0.57 -11.31 -11.28
C VAL A 122 -0.25 -11.91 -9.90
N LEU A 123 -0.67 -13.15 -9.68
CA LEU A 123 -0.41 -13.87 -8.43
C LEU A 123 1.08 -14.17 -8.26
N HIS A 124 1.84 -14.39 -9.33
CA HIS A 124 3.28 -14.61 -9.24
C HIS A 124 4.02 -13.36 -8.73
N ASP A 125 3.73 -12.19 -9.30
CA ASP A 125 4.29 -10.91 -8.83
C ASP A 125 3.97 -10.68 -7.34
N LEU A 126 2.74 -10.97 -6.93
CA LEU A 126 2.34 -10.81 -5.55
C LEU A 126 3.01 -11.83 -4.64
N CYS A 127 2.99 -13.12 -4.96
CA CYS A 127 3.59 -14.18 -4.14
C CYS A 127 5.12 -14.02 -3.99
N THR A 128 5.80 -13.48 -5.00
CA THR A 128 7.26 -13.23 -4.95
C THR A 128 7.62 -11.90 -4.32
N SER A 129 6.67 -11.00 -4.10
CA SER A 129 6.92 -9.71 -3.46
C SER A 129 7.31 -9.86 -1.98
N LYS A 130 8.12 -8.92 -1.49
CA LYS A 130 8.39 -8.81 -0.05
C LYS A 130 7.13 -8.61 0.77
N TYR A 131 6.14 -7.92 0.21
CA TYR A 131 4.83 -7.75 0.84
C TYR A 131 4.24 -9.09 1.29
N SER A 132 4.29 -10.12 0.44
CA SER A 132 3.76 -11.46 0.76
C SER A 132 4.59 -12.28 1.74
N THR A 133 5.82 -11.84 2.07
CA THR A 133 6.65 -12.52 3.08
C THR A 133 6.26 -12.18 4.52
N ARG A 134 5.39 -11.18 4.72
CA ARG A 134 4.96 -10.73 6.05
C ARG A 134 3.66 -11.43 6.45
N ALA A 135 3.65 -12.04 7.63
CA ALA A 135 2.43 -12.71 8.13
C ALA A 135 1.21 -11.78 8.22
N TRP A 136 1.43 -10.51 8.55
CA TRP A 136 0.36 -9.52 8.71
C TRP A 136 -0.37 -9.21 7.40
N THR A 137 0.32 -9.18 6.27
CA THR A 137 -0.29 -8.82 4.98
C THR A 137 -1.31 -9.86 4.51
N TYR A 138 -1.13 -11.12 4.92
CA TYR A 138 -2.14 -12.16 4.71
C TYR A 138 -3.45 -11.84 5.44
N GLN A 139 -3.38 -11.43 6.70
CA GLN A 139 -4.56 -11.05 7.48
C GLN A 139 -5.27 -9.84 6.87
N GLU A 140 -4.51 -8.81 6.52
CA GLU A 140 -5.03 -7.55 5.95
C GLU A 140 -5.75 -7.79 4.63
N ARG A 141 -5.18 -8.63 3.76
CA ARG A 141 -5.80 -9.03 2.49
C ARG A 141 -7.00 -9.95 2.68
N LEU A 142 -6.92 -10.93 3.58
CA LEU A 142 -8.02 -11.89 3.84
C LEU A 142 -9.30 -11.20 4.32
N PHE A 143 -9.17 -10.15 5.13
CA PHE A 143 -10.33 -9.43 5.65
C PHE A 143 -10.83 -8.31 4.74
N SER A 144 -10.05 -7.89 3.75
CA SER A 144 -10.46 -6.85 2.81
C SER A 144 -11.48 -7.39 1.81
N GLU A 145 -12.66 -6.76 1.72
CA GLU A 145 -13.68 -7.16 0.74
C GLU A 145 -13.29 -6.86 -0.71
N ARG A 146 -12.48 -5.80 -0.89
CA ARG A 146 -11.93 -5.39 -2.18
C ARG A 146 -10.52 -4.86 -2.00
N SER A 147 -9.59 -5.33 -2.81
CA SER A 147 -8.17 -4.93 -2.74
C SER A 147 -7.69 -4.40 -4.09
N LEU A 148 -7.25 -3.14 -4.12
CA LEU A 148 -6.56 -2.57 -5.29
C LEU A 148 -5.05 -2.77 -5.11
N VAL A 149 -4.51 -3.76 -5.81
CA VAL A 149 -3.14 -4.21 -5.62
C VAL A 149 -2.21 -3.60 -6.67
N PHE A 150 -1.15 -2.95 -6.20
CA PHE A 150 -0.12 -2.33 -7.03
C PHE A 150 1.14 -3.19 -7.04
N THR A 151 1.42 -3.82 -8.19
CA THR A 151 2.71 -4.50 -8.46
C THR A 151 3.60 -3.61 -9.32
N ASP A 152 4.86 -4.03 -9.53
CA ASP A 152 5.77 -3.31 -10.44
C ASP A 152 5.26 -3.26 -11.89
N HIS A 153 4.47 -4.24 -12.31
CA HIS A 153 4.04 -4.41 -13.70
C HIS A 153 2.60 -3.95 -13.94
N GLN A 154 1.71 -4.12 -12.95
CA GLN A 154 0.28 -3.94 -13.15
C GLN A 154 -0.46 -3.52 -11.88
N ILE A 155 -1.70 -3.06 -12.09
CA ILE A 155 -2.68 -2.88 -11.04
C ILE A 155 -3.84 -3.81 -11.34
N PHE A 156 -4.36 -4.46 -10.31
CA PHE A 156 -5.55 -5.28 -10.42
C PHE A 156 -6.44 -5.08 -9.19
N LEU A 157 -7.73 -5.32 -9.38
CA LEU A 157 -8.72 -5.35 -8.32
C LEU A 157 -9.01 -6.81 -8.00
N GLU A 158 -8.88 -7.18 -6.74
CA GLU A 158 -9.32 -8.45 -6.17
C GLU A 158 -10.55 -8.25 -5.29
#